data_AF-A0A7S0LCV1-F1
#
_entry.id   AF-A0A7S0LCV1-F1
#
_cell.length_a   1.000
_cell.length_b   1.000
_cell.length_c   1.000
_cell.angle_alpha   90.00
_cell.angle_beta   90.00
_cell.angle_gamma   90.00
#
_symmetry.space_group_name_H-M   'P 1'
#
loop_
_entity.id
_entity.type
_entity.pdbx_description
1 polymer ?
#
loop_
_entity_poly.entity_id
_entity_poly.type
_entity_poly.pdbx_seq_one_letter_code
_entity_poly.pdbx_strand_id
1 'polypeptide(L)'
;ELRTLGKEYKSATALAKRLPKIEGGPGNAADAAQSVIDVVDNGNPQRLCVVTEDEALQRRLSNLTGVPLLRFARQQLVLQPPSERSKAGAMQVAHELEA
;
A
#
# COMPACT_ATOMS: atom_id res chain seq x y z
N GLU A 1 -4.61 13.20 7.99
CA GLU A 1 -5.94 12.71 8.42
C GLU A 1 -6.04 12.30 9.89
N LEU A 2 -5.25 11.36 10.43
CA LEU A 2 -5.42 10.90 11.83
C LEU A 2 -5.53 12.02 12.89
N ARG A 3 -4.78 13.13 12.72
CA ARG A 3 -4.83 14.30 13.62
C ARG A 3 -6.16 15.05 13.61
N THR A 4 -6.93 14.96 12.52
CA THR A 4 -8.19 15.69 12.31
C THR A 4 -9.43 14.85 12.62
N LEU A 5 -9.30 13.53 12.79
CA LEU A 5 -10.42 12.60 13.08
C LEU A 5 -10.96 12.69 14.52
N GLY A 6 -10.34 13.51 15.39
CA GLY A 6 -10.85 13.78 16.74
C GLY A 6 -10.22 12.95 17.86
N LYS A 7 -10.78 13.07 19.06
CA LYS A 7 -10.15 12.56 20.30
C LYS A 7 -10.09 11.03 20.37
N GLU A 8 -11.02 10.34 19.73
CA GLU A 8 -11.12 8.87 19.73
C GLU A 8 -9.92 8.21 19.03
N TYR A 9 -9.29 8.90 18.08
CA TYR A 9 -8.12 8.42 17.33
C TYR A 9 -6.78 8.93 17.89
N LYS A 10 -6.76 9.46 19.12
CA LYS A 10 -5.52 9.95 19.76
C LYS A 10 -4.47 8.86 19.93
N SER A 11 -4.88 7.66 20.34
CA SER A 11 -3.98 6.51 20.49
C SER A 11 -3.37 6.10 19.14
N ALA A 12 -4.20 5.99 18.10
CA ALA A 12 -3.75 5.72 16.74
C ALA A 12 -2.78 6.80 16.23
N THR A 13 -3.07 8.08 16.48
CA THR A 13 -2.17 9.19 16.14
C THR A 13 -0.83 9.10 16.87
N ALA A 14 -0.83 8.74 18.16
CA ALA A 14 0.39 8.57 18.95
C ALA A 14 1.23 7.38 18.48
N LEU A 15 0.59 6.26 18.13
CA LEU A 15 1.25 5.09 17.56
C LEU A 15 1.86 5.40 16.19
N ALA A 16 1.10 6.04 15.29
CA ALA A 16 1.58 6.39 13.96
C ALA A 16 2.83 7.28 13.99
N LYS A 17 2.95 8.19 14.97
CA LYS A 17 4.14 9.04 15.17
C LYS A 17 5.42 8.27 15.55
N ARG A 18 5.29 7.03 16.01
CA ARG A 18 6.43 6.17 16.37
C ARG A 18 6.94 5.33 15.20
N LEU A 19 6.18 5.26 14.12
CA LEU A 19 6.55 4.52 12.92
C LEU A 19 7.49 5.36 12.05
N PRO A 20 8.39 4.72 11.28
CA PRO A 20 9.19 5.41 10.29
C PRO A 20 8.30 6.17 9.30
N LYS A 21 8.68 7.41 8.99
CA LYS A 21 8.02 8.19 7.95
C LYS A 21 8.57 7.76 6.60
N ILE A 22 7.68 7.40 5.68
CA ILE A 22 8.05 7.20 4.28
C ILE A 22 8.04 8.57 3.61
N GLU A 23 9.18 8.92 2.99
CA GLU A 23 9.31 10.12 2.16
C GLU A 23 8.94 9.79 0.71
N GLY A 24 8.53 10.80 -0.08
CA GLY A 24 8.21 10.64 -1.49
C GLY A 24 6.73 10.72 -1.87
N GLY A 25 5.82 10.86 -0.91
CA GLY A 25 4.45 11.31 -1.20
C GLY A 25 4.41 12.80 -1.55
N PRO A 26 3.45 13.30 -2.34
CA PRO A 26 3.36 14.73 -2.63
C PRO A 26 3.15 15.51 -1.32
N GLY A 27 3.93 16.57 -1.15
CA GLY A 27 3.96 17.37 0.09
C GLY A 27 2.60 17.97 0.51
N ASN A 28 1.63 17.96 -0.41
CA ASN A 28 0.26 18.47 -0.24
C ASN A 28 -0.81 17.45 -0.66
N ALA A 29 -0.62 16.15 -0.43
CA ALA A 29 -1.71 15.21 -0.68
C ALA A 29 -2.89 15.54 0.25
N ALA A 30 -3.95 16.11 -0.31
CA ALA A 30 -5.18 16.37 0.41
C ALA A 30 -5.89 15.06 0.83
N ASP A 31 -5.49 13.93 0.24
CA ASP A 31 -6.05 12.59 0.43
C ASP A 31 -4.93 11.59 0.73
N ALA A 32 -5.02 10.89 1.87
CA ALA A 32 -4.08 9.85 2.27
C ALA A 32 -4.03 8.68 1.29
N ALA A 33 -5.14 8.33 0.64
CA ALA A 33 -5.18 7.26 -0.35
C ALA A 33 -4.28 7.60 -1.55
N GLN A 34 -4.31 8.85 -2.01
CA GLN A 34 -3.42 9.32 -3.08
C GLN A 34 -1.94 9.28 -2.67
N SER A 35 -1.61 9.71 -1.45
CA SER A 35 -0.23 9.61 -0.93
C SER A 35 0.33 8.19 -0.97
N VAL A 36 -0.50 7.19 -0.64
CA VAL A 36 -0.08 5.79 -0.68
C VAL A 36 0.19 5.36 -2.11
N ILE A 37 -0.68 5.73 -3.06
CA ILE A 37 -0.49 5.44 -4.48
C ILE A 37 0.82 6.04 -4.97
N ASP A 38 1.06 7.34 -4.75
CA ASP A 38 2.24 8.02 -5.30
C ASP A 38 3.57 7.42 -4.83
N VAL A 39 3.59 6.85 -3.62
CA VAL A 39 4.78 6.20 -3.04
C VAL A 39 5.07 4.85 -3.68
N VAL A 40 4.03 4.09 -4.06
CA VAL A 40 4.18 2.72 -4.61
C VAL A 40 4.00 2.65 -6.13
N ASP A 41 3.54 3.73 -6.74
CA ASP A 41 3.46 3.87 -8.19
C ASP A 41 4.87 3.85 -8.81
N ASN A 42 4.94 3.67 -10.13
CA ASN A 42 6.20 3.47 -10.87
C ASN A 42 7.00 2.24 -10.44
N GLY A 43 6.28 1.14 -10.18
CA GLY A 43 6.91 -0.17 -9.94
C GLY A 43 7.42 -0.37 -8.52
N ASN A 44 6.88 0.38 -7.55
CA ASN A 44 7.12 0.17 -6.13
C ASN A 44 8.63 0.08 -5.80
N PRO A 45 9.41 1.15 -6.05
CA PRO A 45 10.88 1.11 -5.99
C PRO A 45 11.40 0.72 -4.60
N GLN A 46 10.65 1.04 -3.55
CA GLN A 46 10.97 0.72 -2.16
C GLN A 46 10.47 -0.67 -1.72
N ARG A 47 9.84 -1.44 -2.63
CA ARG A 47 9.33 -2.81 -2.40
C ARG A 47 8.38 -2.90 -1.20
N LEU A 48 7.52 -1.91 -1.07
CA LEU A 48 6.60 -1.79 0.06
C LEU A 48 5.41 -2.74 -0.09
N CYS A 49 4.90 -3.22 1.04
CA CYS A 49 3.57 -3.82 1.12
C CYS A 49 2.60 -2.76 1.63
N VAL A 50 1.36 -2.76 1.12
CA VAL A 50 0.33 -1.83 1.58
C VAL A 50 -0.72 -2.59 2.38
N VAL A 51 -1.02 -2.09 3.58
CA VAL A 51 -2.13 -2.57 4.43
C VAL A 51 -3.25 -1.54 4.37
N THR A 52 -4.45 -1.92 3.92
CA THR A 52 -5.61 -1.02 3.92
C THR A 52 -6.93 -1.78 3.94
N GLU A 53 -7.92 -1.23 4.66
CA GLU A 53 -9.32 -1.71 4.67
C GLU A 53 -10.22 -0.90 3.71
N ASP A 54 -9.68 0.10 3.02
CA ASP A 54 -10.41 0.89 2.02
C ASP A 54 -10.52 0.10 0.70
N GLU A 55 -11.73 -0.34 0.35
CA GLU A 55 -11.99 -1.09 -0.88
C GLU A 55 -11.66 -0.32 -2.16
N ALA A 56 -11.90 0.99 -2.20
CA ALA A 56 -11.60 1.79 -3.37
C ALA A 56 -10.10 1.88 -3.58
N LEU A 57 -9.33 2.05 -2.49
CA LEU A 57 -7.87 2.03 -2.54
C LEU A 57 -7.33 0.65 -2.92
N GLN A 58 -7.91 -0.44 -2.41
CA GLN A 58 -7.53 -1.81 -2.80
C GLN A 58 -7.70 -2.03 -4.30
N ARG A 59 -8.83 -1.63 -4.89
CA ARG A 59 -9.08 -1.75 -6.34
C ARG A 59 -8.08 -0.94 -7.17
N ARG A 60 -7.69 0.24 -6.69
CA ARG A 60 -6.67 1.06 -7.35
C ARG A 60 -5.31 0.40 -7.30
N LEU A 61 -4.89 -0.08 -6.12
CA LEU A 61 -3.59 -0.73 -5.93
C LEU A 61 -3.49 -2.07 -6.66
N SER A 62 -4.58 -2.83 -6.80
CA SER A 62 -4.57 -4.10 -7.55
C SER A 62 -4.24 -3.93 -9.04
N ASN A 63 -4.45 -2.72 -9.58
CA ASN A 63 -4.07 -2.38 -10.95
C ASN A 63 -2.59 -2.02 -11.11
N LEU A 64 -1.84 -1.95 -10.01
CA LEU A 64 -0.39 -1.77 -10.02
C LEU A 64 0.30 -3.14 -10.01
N THR A 65 1.44 -3.22 -10.68
CA THR A 65 2.30 -4.42 -10.66
C THR A 65 3.22 -4.34 -9.45
N GLY A 66 3.38 -5.45 -8.72
CA GLY A 66 4.43 -5.55 -7.70
C GLY A 66 4.13 -4.84 -6.38
N VAL A 67 2.85 -4.61 -6.07
CA VAL A 67 2.40 -4.06 -4.78
C VAL A 67 1.61 -5.12 -4.01
N PRO A 68 2.23 -5.82 -3.04
CA PRO A 68 1.52 -6.76 -2.19
C PRO A 68 0.50 -6.05 -1.30
N LEU A 69 -0.74 -6.55 -1.30
CA LEU A 69 -1.83 -6.03 -0.48
C LEU A 69 -2.09 -6.91 0.73
N LEU A 70 -2.04 -6.30 1.91
CA LEU A 70 -2.33 -6.93 3.20
C LEU A 70 -3.69 -6.41 3.70
N ARG A 71 -4.48 -7.28 4.33
CA ARG A 71 -5.74 -6.92 4.98
C ARG A 71 -5.91 -7.64 6.32
N PHE A 72 -6.76 -7.10 7.18
CA PHE A 72 -7.21 -7.79 8.37
C PHE A 72 -8.34 -8.77 8.01
N ALA A 73 -8.11 -10.06 8.28
CA ALA A 73 -9.13 -11.09 8.32
C ALA A 73 -9.40 -11.41 9.80
N ARG A 74 -10.39 -10.73 10.38
CA ARG A 74 -10.66 -10.74 11.83
C ARG A 74 -9.43 -10.25 12.61
N GLN A 75 -8.69 -11.14 13.26
CA GLN A 75 -7.53 -10.83 14.09
C GLN A 75 -6.19 -11.19 13.40
N GLN A 76 -6.25 -11.66 12.15
CA GLN A 76 -5.08 -12.08 11.40
C GLN A 76 -4.80 -11.10 10.27
N LEU A 77 -3.52 -10.78 10.04
CA LEU A 77 -3.10 -10.05 8.86
C LEU A 77 -2.84 -11.08 7.75
N VAL A 78 -3.55 -10.95 6.64
CA VAL A 78 -3.44 -11.88 5.51
C VAL A 78 -2.93 -11.15 4.27
N LEU A 79 -2.06 -11.83 3.52
CA LEU A 79 -1.64 -11.39 2.20
C LEU A 79 -2.70 -11.77 1.18
N GLN A 80 -3.20 -10.78 0.46
CA GLN A 80 -4.11 -11.01 -0.65
C GLN A 80 -3.40 -11.74 -1.79
N PRO A 81 -4.12 -12.57 -2.56
CA PRO A 81 -3.58 -13.15 -3.78
C PRO A 81 -3.02 -12.06 -4.71
N PRO A 82 -1.90 -12.29 -5.40
CA PRO A 82 -1.37 -11.33 -6.36
C PRO A 82 -2.41 -11.00 -7.44
N SER A 83 -2.45 -9.73 -7.86
CA SER A 83 -3.28 -9.33 -8.99
C SER A 83 -2.86 -10.03 -10.28
N GLU A 84 -3.78 -10.18 -11.24
CA GLU A 84 -3.45 -10.76 -12.55
C GLU A 84 -2.31 -10.02 -13.25
N ARG A 85 -2.23 -8.70 -13.07
CA ARG A 85 -1.13 -7.89 -13.57
C ARG A 85 0.20 -8.23 -12.88
N SER A 86 0.20 -8.43 -11.56
CA SER A 86 1.40 -8.88 -10.84
C SER A 86 1.84 -10.28 -11.25
N LYS A 87 0.89 -11.19 -11.51
CA LYS A 87 1.21 -12.54 -12.04
C LYS A 87 1.82 -12.46 -13.43
N ALA A 88 1.25 -11.65 -14.32
CA ALA A 88 1.78 -11.46 -15.67
C ALA A 88 3.20 -10.88 -15.65
N GLY A 89 3.45 -9.87 -14.81
CA GLY A 89 4.80 -9.32 -14.62
C GLY A 89 5.79 -10.36 -14.08
N ALA A 90 5.36 -11.19 -13.12
CA ALA A 90 6.21 -12.25 -12.58
C ALA A 90 6.58 -13.31 -13.64
N MET A 91 5.63 -13.69 -14.53
CA MET A 91 5.92 -14.61 -15.63
C MET A 91 6.92 -14.04 -16.64
N GLN A 92 6.86 -12.73 -16.93
CA GLN A 92 7.82 -12.07 -17.81
C GLN A 92 9.23 -12.11 -17.22
N VAL A 93 9.38 -11.74 -15.94
CA VAL A 93 10.67 -11.80 -15.24
C VAL A 93 11.20 -13.23 -15.17
N ALA A 94 10.35 -14.23 -14.90
CA ALA A 94 10.76 -15.62 -14.89
C ALA A 94 11.32 -16.06 -16.25
N HIS A 95 10.66 -15.70 -17.35
CA HIS A 95 11.13 -15.99 -18.70
C HIS A 95 12.46 -15.28 -19.03
N GLU A 96 12.66 -14.04 -18.58
CA GLU A 96 13.94 -13.32 -18.75
C GLU A 96 15.10 -13.95 -17.98
N LEU A 97 14.84 -14.54 -16.82
CA LEU A 97 15.88 -15.20 -16.01
C LEU A 97 16.26 -16.59 -16.53
N GLU A 98 15.39 -17.22 -17.31
CA GLU A 98 15.59 -18.53 -17.92
C GLU A 98 16.22 -18.47 -19.33
N ALA A 99 16.29 -17.29 -19.94
CA ALA A 99 16.86 -17.03 -21.26
C ALA A 99 18.34 -16.61 -21.20
#